data_AF-A0AAV2PV84-F1
#
_entry.id   AF-A0AAV2PV84-F1
#
_cell.length_a   1.000
_cell.length_b   1.000
_cell.length_c   1.000
_cell.angle_alpha   90.00
_cell.angle_beta   90.00
_cell.angle_gamma   90.00
#
_symmetry.space_group_name_H-M   'P 1'
#
loop_
_entity.id
_entity.type
_entity.pdbx_description
1 polymer ?
#
loop_
_entity_poly.entity_id
_entity_poly.type
_entity_poly.pdbx_seq_one_letter_code
_entity_poly.pdbx_strand_id
1 'polypeptide(L)'
;MRFLVACTVAYLAISVVSGKGIDCYYCSNYNPDDMWYYDAECNSTSYSRNSLHCDDCDSCYTHVEKDGRVLRWADWHRGAENCSIHDTYTLCYCQGDYCNTNTCEHCLTPSQD
;
A
#
# COMPACT_ATOMS: atom_id res chain seq x y z
N MET A 1 0.93 56.65 -28.26
CA MET A 1 1.26 55.26 -27.86
C MET A 1 1.62 55.27 -26.38
N ARG A 2 0.83 54.64 -25.52
CA ARG A 2 1.15 54.46 -24.10
C ARG A 2 1.13 52.96 -23.82
N PHE A 3 2.32 52.38 -23.68
CA PHE A 3 2.52 51.02 -23.22
C PHE A 3 2.33 51.01 -21.70
N LEU A 4 1.41 50.17 -21.21
CA LEU A 4 1.35 49.81 -19.80
C LEU A 4 1.74 48.34 -19.68
N VAL A 5 2.79 48.14 -18.91
CA VAL A 5 3.52 46.91 -18.62
C VAL A 5 2.61 45.94 -17.85
N ALA A 6 2.41 44.74 -18.38
CA ALA A 6 1.75 43.65 -17.66
C ALA A 6 2.74 43.10 -16.62
N CYS A 7 2.46 43.32 -15.34
CA CYS A 7 3.13 42.64 -14.23
C CYS A 7 2.60 41.21 -14.13
N THR A 8 3.24 40.27 -14.82
CA THR A 8 2.98 38.84 -14.63
C THR A 8 3.62 38.40 -13.30
N VAL A 9 2.80 38.29 -12.26
CA VAL A 9 3.22 37.66 -11.00
C VAL A 9 3.27 36.15 -11.23
N ALA A 10 4.45 35.62 -11.51
CA ALA A 10 4.68 34.17 -11.57
C ALA A 10 4.67 33.62 -10.13
N TYR A 11 3.53 33.06 -9.72
CA TYR A 11 3.45 32.27 -8.49
C TYR A 11 4.17 30.93 -8.71
N LEU A 12 5.38 30.81 -8.19
CA LEU A 12 6.04 29.53 -7.98
C LEU A 12 5.27 28.79 -6.88
N ALA A 13 4.41 27.84 -7.28
CA ALA A 13 3.82 26.89 -6.36
C ALA A 13 4.93 25.95 -5.85
N ILE A 14 5.44 26.22 -4.65
CA ILE A 14 6.31 25.30 -3.94
C ILE A 14 5.42 24.17 -3.43
N SER A 15 5.42 23.05 -4.15
CA SER A 15 4.81 21.81 -3.68
C SER A 15 5.62 21.31 -2.49
N VAL A 16 5.20 21.67 -1.27
CA VAL A 16 5.65 20.98 -0.05
C VAL A 16 5.17 19.53 -0.18
N VAL A 17 6.08 18.64 -0.56
CA VAL A 17 5.88 17.20 -0.44
C VAL A 17 5.98 16.91 1.07
N SER A 18 4.91 17.15 1.82
CA SER A 18 4.75 16.41 3.09
C SER A 18 4.68 14.95 2.68
N GLY A 19 5.70 14.17 3.04
CA GLY A 19 5.56 12.71 3.09
C GLY A 19 4.44 12.43 4.06
N LYS A 20 3.22 12.27 3.54
CA LYS A 20 2.09 11.87 4.35
C LYS A 20 2.28 10.39 4.60
N GLY A 21 2.30 10.00 5.87
CA GLY A 21 2.21 8.60 6.25
C GLY A 21 1.05 7.91 5.54
N ILE A 22 1.13 6.60 5.46
CA ILE A 22 0.15 5.77 4.77
C ILE A 22 -0.71 5.03 5.81
N ASP A 23 -1.95 4.73 5.44
CA ASP A 23 -2.80 3.84 6.21
C ASP A 23 -2.82 2.47 5.52
N CYS A 24 -2.39 1.43 6.24
CA CYS A 24 -2.40 0.06 5.74
C CYS A 24 -3.23 -0.83 6.63
N TYR A 25 -3.91 -1.81 6.06
CA TYR A 25 -4.52 -2.86 6.87
C TYR A 25 -3.48 -3.63 7.66
N TYR A 26 -3.83 -3.89 8.91
CA TYR A 26 -3.02 -4.63 9.85
C TYR A 26 -3.81 -5.83 10.37
N CYS A 27 -3.48 -7.02 9.84
CA CYS A 27 -4.10 -8.25 10.29
C CYS A 27 -3.28 -9.48 9.90
N SER A 28 -3.54 -10.60 10.56
CA SER A 28 -3.12 -11.94 10.15
C SER A 28 -4.25 -12.93 10.44
N ASN A 29 -4.43 -13.96 9.60
CA ASN A 29 -5.32 -15.10 9.93
C ASN A 29 -4.54 -16.39 10.26
N TYR A 30 -3.24 -16.28 10.59
CA TYR A 30 -2.35 -17.44 10.74
C TYR A 30 -2.64 -18.20 12.04
N ASN A 31 -2.46 -17.52 13.17
CA ASN A 31 -2.62 -18.08 14.50
C ASN A 31 -3.00 -16.95 15.49
N PRO A 32 -4.05 -17.11 16.32
CA PRO A 32 -4.38 -16.13 17.36
C PRO A 32 -3.30 -15.91 18.41
N ASP A 33 -2.36 -16.85 18.54
CA ASP A 33 -1.26 -16.76 19.52
C ASP A 33 0.03 -16.10 18.95
N ASP A 34 0.03 -15.69 17.68
CA ASP A 34 1.17 -14.99 17.07
C ASP A 34 1.25 -13.53 17.52
N MET A 35 2.40 -12.90 17.26
CA MET A 35 2.63 -11.48 17.58
C MET A 35 1.84 -10.49 16.71
N TRP A 36 1.19 -10.98 15.65
CA TRP A 36 0.40 -10.17 14.72
C TRP A 36 -1.05 -10.08 15.17
N TYR A 37 -1.73 -8.98 14.87
CA TYR A 37 -3.15 -8.85 15.19
C TYR A 37 -3.96 -9.91 14.44
N TYR A 38 -4.48 -10.90 15.17
CA TYR A 38 -5.26 -11.97 14.56
C TYR A 38 -6.67 -11.51 14.19
N ASP A 39 -7.04 -11.76 12.95
CA ASP A 39 -8.38 -11.58 12.41
C ASP A 39 -8.68 -12.71 11.41
N ALA A 40 -9.67 -13.56 11.74
CA ALA A 40 -10.06 -14.68 10.89
C ALA A 40 -10.51 -14.26 9.49
N GLU A 41 -10.96 -13.02 9.29
CA GLU A 41 -11.37 -12.49 7.98
C GLU A 41 -10.25 -11.70 7.28
N CYS A 42 -8.99 -11.76 7.75
CA CYS A 42 -7.88 -11.03 7.12
C CYS A 42 -7.67 -11.39 5.63
N ASN A 43 -8.13 -12.57 5.20
CA ASN A 43 -8.10 -13.00 3.80
C ASN A 43 -9.31 -12.53 2.97
N SER A 44 -10.26 -11.81 3.57
CA SER A 44 -11.45 -11.30 2.89
C SER A 44 -11.10 -10.23 1.87
N THR A 45 -11.69 -10.33 0.68
CA THR A 45 -11.60 -9.27 -0.36
C THR A 45 -12.38 -8.02 0.04
N SER A 46 -13.32 -8.12 0.97
CA SER A 46 -14.06 -6.97 1.53
C SER A 46 -13.52 -6.51 2.88
N TYR A 47 -12.30 -6.92 3.25
CA TYR A 47 -11.69 -6.50 4.50
C TYR A 47 -11.57 -4.98 4.55
N SER A 48 -12.10 -4.39 5.62
CA SER A 48 -12.10 -2.94 5.88
C SER A 48 -11.92 -2.63 7.36
N ARG A 49 -11.46 -3.62 8.11
CA ARG A 49 -11.18 -3.51 9.55
C ARG A 49 -9.76 -2.97 9.74
N ASN A 50 -9.30 -3.02 10.99
CA ASN A 50 -7.95 -2.71 11.48
C ASN A 50 -6.98 -2.12 10.45
N SER A 51 -6.82 -0.80 10.48
CA SER A 51 -5.77 -0.09 9.78
C SER A 51 -4.77 0.50 10.77
N LEU A 52 -3.52 0.59 10.34
CA LEU A 52 -2.43 1.25 11.04
C LEU A 52 -1.95 2.42 10.18
N HIS A 53 -1.89 3.61 10.79
CA HIS A 53 -1.18 4.73 10.22
C HIS A 53 0.33 4.56 10.44
N CYS A 54 1.13 4.65 9.39
CA CYS A 54 2.58 4.63 9.47
C CYS A 54 3.18 5.88 8.83
N ASP A 55 3.75 6.76 9.66
CA ASP A 55 4.33 8.04 9.24
C ASP A 55 5.55 7.87 8.31
N ASP A 56 6.34 6.80 8.53
CA ASP A 56 7.62 6.57 7.85
C ASP A 56 7.55 5.47 6.78
N CYS A 57 6.37 4.88 6.55
CA CYS A 57 6.15 3.85 5.54
C CYS A 57 5.73 4.46 4.21
N ASP A 58 6.08 3.80 3.11
CA ASP A 58 5.72 4.21 1.74
C ASP A 58 4.88 3.17 0.99
N SER A 59 4.76 1.96 1.53
CA SER A 59 4.00 0.88 0.93
C SER A 59 3.19 0.06 1.94
N CYS A 60 2.04 -0.43 1.50
CA CYS A 60 1.32 -1.49 2.17
C CYS A 60 1.77 -2.85 1.63
N TYR A 61 1.97 -3.79 2.54
CA TYR A 61 2.44 -5.14 2.29
C TYR A 61 1.32 -6.15 2.50
N THR A 62 1.22 -7.13 1.62
CA THR A 62 0.37 -8.32 1.83
C THR A 62 1.13 -9.59 1.44
N HIS A 63 1.12 -10.56 2.36
CA HIS A 63 1.64 -11.90 2.16
C HIS A 63 0.48 -12.88 2.10
N VAL A 64 0.40 -13.65 1.02
CA VAL A 64 -0.62 -14.67 0.79
C VAL A 64 0.06 -16.03 0.64
N GLU A 65 -0.18 -16.91 1.60
CA GLU A 65 0.22 -18.31 1.53
C GLU A 65 -0.73 -19.07 0.60
N LYS A 66 -0.24 -20.12 -0.06
CA LYS A 66 -1.04 -20.96 -0.97
C LYS A 66 -2.23 -21.67 -0.30
N ASP A 67 -2.17 -21.82 1.02
CA ASP A 67 -3.27 -22.40 1.82
C ASP A 67 -4.35 -21.37 2.21
N GLY A 68 -4.25 -20.13 1.75
CA GLY A 68 -5.23 -19.07 2.00
C GLY A 68 -4.97 -18.27 3.28
N ARG A 69 -3.85 -18.52 3.97
CA ARG A 69 -3.39 -17.65 5.05
C ARG A 69 -2.89 -16.31 4.48
N VAL A 70 -3.21 -15.22 5.16
CA VAL A 70 -2.91 -13.84 4.77
C VAL A 70 -2.36 -13.04 5.95
N LEU A 71 -1.30 -12.27 5.73
CA LEU A 71 -0.76 -11.24 6.62
C LEU A 71 -0.75 -9.91 5.86
N ARG A 72 -1.24 -8.83 6.48
CA ARG A 72 -1.24 -7.46 5.96
C ARG A 72 -0.54 -6.51 6.94
N TRP A 73 0.30 -5.61 6.44
CA TRP A 73 1.09 -4.68 7.25
C TRP A 73 1.54 -3.44 6.45
N ALA A 74 2.10 -2.43 7.12
CA ALA A 74 2.77 -1.29 6.48
C ALA A 74 4.29 -1.55 6.41
N ASP A 75 4.93 -1.31 5.27
CA ASP A 75 6.35 -1.57 5.08
C ASP A 75 7.14 -0.31 4.70
N TRP A 76 8.43 -0.33 5.03
CA TRP A 76 9.40 0.69 4.71
C TRP A 76 10.07 0.47 3.34
N HIS A 77 9.57 -0.48 2.54
CA HIS A 77 10.22 -0.93 1.31
C HIS A 77 10.14 0.10 0.18
N ARG A 78 11.25 0.81 0.00
CA ARG A 78 11.51 1.74 -1.10
C ARG A 78 11.84 1.03 -2.40
N GLY A 79 10.85 0.37 -2.99
CA GLY A 79 10.86 -0.02 -4.39
C GLY A 79 11.71 -1.25 -4.74
N ALA A 80 11.08 -2.17 -5.46
CA ALA A 80 11.67 -2.79 -6.65
C ALA A 80 10.59 -3.50 -7.46
N GLU A 81 9.64 -4.17 -6.81
CA GLU A 81 8.63 -4.98 -7.50
C GLU A 81 7.30 -4.92 -6.74
N ASN A 82 6.20 -4.64 -7.46
CA ASN A 82 4.86 -4.62 -6.85
C ASN A 82 4.44 -6.02 -6.34
N CYS A 83 5.09 -7.08 -6.85
CA CYS A 83 4.71 -8.46 -6.65
C CYS A 83 5.93 -9.39 -6.73
N SER A 84 6.06 -10.31 -5.77
CA SER A 84 6.99 -11.44 -5.85
C SER A 84 6.21 -12.74 -5.68
N ILE A 85 6.21 -13.57 -6.72
CA ILE A 85 5.48 -14.84 -6.76
C ILE A 85 6.47 -15.98 -6.49
N HIS A 86 6.16 -16.79 -5.48
CA HIS A 86 6.94 -17.98 -5.10
C HIS A 86 6.05 -19.23 -5.16
N ASP A 87 6.67 -20.41 -5.12
CA ASP A 87 5.94 -21.69 -5.25
C ASP A 87 4.87 -21.91 -4.16
N THR A 88 5.08 -21.32 -2.97
CA THR A 88 4.25 -21.51 -1.79
C THR A 88 3.54 -20.25 -1.32
N TYR A 89 3.94 -19.06 -1.78
CA TYR A 89 3.36 -17.80 -1.36
C TYR A 89 3.49 -16.70 -2.42
N THR A 90 2.70 -15.64 -2.27
CA THR A 90 2.80 -14.40 -3.03
C THR A 90 3.00 -13.24 -2.07
N LEU A 91 3.99 -12.39 -2.36
CA LEU A 91 4.18 -11.10 -1.71
C LEU A 91 3.68 -10.01 -2.64
N CYS A 92 2.97 -9.04 -2.11
CA CYS A 92 2.65 -7.83 -2.85
C CYS A 92 2.89 -6.58 -2.04
N TYR A 93 3.38 -5.56 -2.75
CA TYR A 93 3.72 -4.25 -2.24
C TYR A 93 2.98 -3.22 -3.09
N CYS A 94 2.14 -2.41 -2.45
CA CYS A 94 1.49 -1.30 -3.11
C CYS A 94 1.94 0.00 -2.49
N GLN A 95 2.35 0.96 -3.32
CA GLN A 95 2.64 2.31 -2.85
C GLN A 95 1.39 2.93 -2.22
N GLY A 96 1.51 3.68 -1.12
CA GLY A 96 0.33 4.27 -0.48
C GLY A 96 -0.63 3.21 0.07
N ASP A 97 -1.94 3.48 -0.01
CA ASP A 97 -3.02 2.66 0.53
C ASP A 97 -3.62 1.65 -0.49
N TYR A 98 -3.05 1.52 -1.70
CA TYR A 98 -3.65 0.73 -2.78
C TYR A 98 -3.76 -0.78 -2.50
N CYS A 99 -2.99 -1.35 -1.56
CA CYS A 99 -3.15 -2.77 -1.17
C CYS A 99 -4.29 -3.00 -0.16
N ASN A 100 -4.98 -1.94 0.27
CA ASN A 100 -6.17 -2.06 1.12
C ASN A 100 -7.43 -2.46 0.36
N THR A 101 -7.39 -2.63 -0.96
CA THR A 101 -8.62 -2.94 -1.71
C THR A 101 -8.73 -4.41 -2.09
N ASN A 102 -7.62 -5.10 -2.39
CA ASN A 102 -7.65 -6.49 -2.89
C ASN A 102 -6.40 -7.28 -2.46
N THR A 103 -6.57 -8.57 -2.13
CA THR A 103 -5.46 -9.45 -1.72
C THR A 103 -4.59 -9.82 -2.93
N CYS A 104 -3.51 -9.07 -3.19
CA CYS A 104 -2.53 -9.30 -4.26
C CYS A 104 -3.11 -9.60 -5.67
N GLU A 105 -4.36 -9.23 -5.97
CA GLU A 105 -5.02 -9.58 -7.24
C GLU A 105 -4.29 -9.01 -8.46
N HIS A 106 -3.69 -7.82 -8.32
CA HIS A 106 -2.88 -7.18 -9.35
C HIS A 106 -1.61 -7.97 -9.70
N CYS A 107 -1.16 -8.88 -8.82
CA CYS A 107 -0.04 -9.80 -9.07
C CYS A 107 -0.45 -11.05 -9.84
N LEU A 108 -1.74 -11.41 -9.80
CA LEU A 108 -2.27 -12.63 -10.39
C LEU A 108 -2.82 -12.40 -11.80
N THR A 109 -3.02 -11.14 -12.20
CA THR A 109 -3.29 -10.79 -13.58
C THR A 109 -1.99 -10.80 -14.38
N PRO A 110 -1.92 -11.48 -15.55
CA PRO A 110 -0.76 -11.33 -16.43
C PRO A 110 -0.59 -9.85 -16.76
N SER A 111 0.62 -9.34 -16.56
CA SER A 111 1.01 -7.97 -16.92
C SER A 111 0.51 -7.67 -18.33
N GLN A 112 -0.40 -6.71 -18.45
CA GLN A 112 -0.78 -6.14 -19.74
C GLN A 112 0.36 -5.20 -20.18
N ASP A 113 1.47 -5.80 -20.63
CA ASP A 113 2.50 -5.14 -21.43
C ASP A 113 2.33 -5.53 -22.91
#